data_AF-A0A525CKW2-F1
#
_entry.id   AF-A0A525CKW2-F1
#
_cell.length_a   1.000
_cell.length_b   1.000
_cell.length_c   1.000
_cell.angle_alpha   90.00
_cell.angle_beta   90.00
_cell.angle_gamma   90.00
#
_symmetry.space_group_name_H-M   'P 1'
#
loop_
_entity.id
_entity.type
_entity.pdbx_description
1 polymer ?
#
loop_
_entity_poly.entity_id
_entity_poly.type
_entity_poly.pdbx_seq_one_letter_code
_entity_poly.pdbx_strand_id
1 'polypeptide(L)'
;MKQTAYIVLAATALALACFAAGFLAGCSESEENGSVIVAKINDYEMTREEFQRRLAEELRYYGDMELTEEMKQQFLDQLVRKELLIQQAVAQHLDRREEFVRAIERYWETTLIRDMLDIKGAEIAETTLVTREEVERRYEEMLAANPDLGEMTDEMHDHIQQTLIDEKMTGALEAWIEELKSSADIEIDEAVFASF
;
A
#
# COMPACT_ATOMS: atom_id res chain seq x y z
N MET A 1 22.20 -49.62 28.43
CA MET A 1 21.81 -48.67 27.35
C MET A 1 23.05 -48.10 26.65
N LYS A 2 23.92 -48.96 26.09
CA LYS A 2 25.17 -48.54 25.41
C LYS A 2 25.38 -49.26 24.07
N GLN A 3 24.31 -49.78 23.45
CA GLN A 3 24.37 -50.57 22.20
C GLN A 3 23.55 -49.98 21.05
N THR A 4 22.80 -48.90 21.24
CA THR A 4 22.01 -48.27 20.16
C THR A 4 22.72 -47.09 19.46
N ALA A 5 23.93 -46.71 19.90
CA ALA A 5 24.66 -45.56 19.36
C ALA A 5 25.55 -45.87 18.13
N TYR A 6 25.84 -47.14 17.82
CA TYR A 6 26.78 -47.51 16.76
C TYR A 6 26.14 -47.79 15.39
N ILE A 7 24.82 -47.90 15.31
CA ILE A 7 24.12 -48.25 14.06
C ILE A 7 23.69 -47.01 13.26
N VAL A 8 23.58 -45.84 13.90
CA VAL A 8 23.22 -44.58 13.20
C VAL A 8 24.46 -43.89 12.60
N LEU A 9 25.66 -44.19 13.09
CA LEU A 9 26.93 -43.60 12.62
C LEU A 9 27.52 -44.25 11.36
N ALA A 10 26.94 -45.34 10.85
CA ALA A 10 27.39 -46.01 9.62
C ALA A 10 26.53 -45.69 8.37
N ALA A 11 25.37 -45.06 8.55
CA ALA A 11 24.46 -44.68 7.46
C ALA A 11 24.67 -43.24 6.94
N THR A 12 25.40 -42.40 7.69
CA THR A 12 25.64 -41.00 7.31
C THR A 12 26.95 -40.78 6.54
N ALA A 13 27.84 -41.78 6.50
CA ALA A 13 29.13 -41.69 5.79
C ALA A 13 29.08 -42.16 4.32
N LEU A 14 27.99 -42.79 3.87
CA LEU A 14 27.85 -43.29 2.48
C LEU A 14 26.84 -42.49 1.63
N ALA A 15 26.11 -41.54 2.23
CA ALA A 15 25.33 -40.54 1.48
C ALA A 15 26.15 -39.28 1.13
N LEU A 16 27.33 -39.11 1.74
CA LEU A 16 28.20 -37.95 1.53
C LEU A 16 29.16 -38.08 0.33
N ALA A 17 29.14 -39.22 -0.38
CA ALA A 17 30.03 -39.48 -1.53
C ALA A 17 29.29 -39.57 -2.89
N CYS A 18 27.95 -39.53 -2.90
CA CYS A 18 27.16 -39.56 -4.15
C CYS A 18 26.46 -38.23 -4.49
N PHE A 19 26.50 -37.22 -3.61
CA PHE A 19 25.97 -35.88 -3.91
C PHE A 19 27.01 -34.92 -4.51
N ALA A 20 28.28 -35.35 -4.59
CA ALA A 20 29.40 -34.52 -5.04
C ALA A 20 29.75 -34.67 -6.54
N ALA A 21 28.95 -35.37 -7.35
CA ALA A 21 29.29 -35.68 -8.75
C ALA A 21 28.19 -35.38 -9.79
N GLY A 22 27.15 -34.60 -9.44
CA GLY A 22 25.98 -34.40 -10.30
C GLY A 22 25.65 -32.97 -10.74
N PHE A 23 26.40 -31.94 -10.34
CA PHE A 23 25.98 -30.54 -10.52
C PHE A 23 26.83 -29.68 -11.47
N LEU A 24 27.60 -30.29 -12.38
CA LEU A 24 28.44 -29.55 -13.35
C LEU A 24 28.06 -29.76 -14.82
N ALA A 25 26.78 -29.91 -15.14
CA ALA A 25 26.29 -29.86 -16.51
C ALA A 25 24.87 -29.29 -16.54
N GLY A 26 24.79 -27.98 -16.41
CA GLY A 26 23.55 -27.21 -16.46
C GLY A 26 23.82 -25.78 -16.90
N CYS A 27 24.61 -25.59 -17.97
CA CYS A 27 24.46 -24.39 -18.80
C CYS A 27 23.10 -24.50 -19.50
N SER A 28 22.03 -24.18 -18.79
CA SER A 28 20.84 -23.67 -19.45
C SER A 28 21.23 -22.30 -19.96
N GLU A 29 21.52 -22.22 -21.26
CA GLU A 29 21.36 -20.99 -22.02
C GLU A 29 19.88 -20.62 -21.87
N SER A 30 19.60 -19.77 -20.89
CA SER A 30 18.29 -19.20 -20.69
C SER A 30 18.00 -18.37 -21.93
N GLU A 31 17.03 -18.80 -22.72
CA GLU A 31 16.42 -17.98 -23.76
C GLU A 31 16.07 -16.62 -23.14
N GLU A 32 16.87 -15.63 -23.51
CA GLU A 32 16.71 -14.24 -23.12
C GLU A 32 15.42 -13.75 -23.79
N ASN A 33 14.29 -13.88 -23.10
CA ASN A 33 13.13 -13.02 -23.30
C ASN A 33 13.55 -11.60 -22.90
N GLY A 34 14.47 -11.04 -23.69
CA GLY A 34 15.33 -9.93 -23.33
C GLY A 34 14.56 -8.65 -23.28
N SER A 35 14.09 -8.30 -22.09
CA SER A 35 13.77 -6.92 -21.77
C SER A 35 15.01 -6.09 -22.10
N VAL A 36 14.93 -5.26 -23.14
CA VAL A 36 16.09 -4.47 -23.59
C VAL A 36 16.61 -3.64 -22.41
N ILE A 37 17.85 -3.91 -21.99
CA ILE A 37 18.50 -3.16 -20.91
C ILE A 37 18.95 -1.80 -21.48
N VAL A 38 18.51 -0.72 -20.83
CA VAL A 38 18.85 0.65 -21.23
C VAL A 38 20.00 1.23 -20.42
N ALA A 39 20.24 0.72 -19.21
CA ALA A 39 21.38 1.07 -18.37
C ALA A 39 21.68 -0.06 -17.38
N LYS A 40 22.98 -0.26 -17.08
CA LYS A 40 23.46 -1.15 -16.02
C LYS A 40 24.26 -0.33 -15.01
N ILE A 41 23.84 -0.36 -13.74
CA ILE A 41 24.42 0.40 -12.63
C ILE A 41 24.79 -0.58 -11.52
N ASN A 42 26.05 -1.04 -11.53
CA ASN A 42 26.51 -2.15 -10.69
C ASN A 42 25.63 -3.40 -10.90
N ASP A 43 24.95 -3.86 -9.85
CA ASP A 43 24.08 -5.05 -9.88
C ASP A 43 22.63 -4.72 -10.31
N TYR A 44 22.30 -3.46 -10.55
CA TYR A 44 20.98 -3.02 -11.01
C TYR A 44 20.95 -2.89 -12.53
N GLU A 45 19.97 -3.53 -13.17
CA GLU A 45 19.73 -3.48 -14.61
C GLU A 45 18.38 -2.82 -14.87
N MET A 46 18.39 -1.65 -15.51
CA MET A 46 17.19 -0.92 -15.86
C MET A 46 16.68 -1.38 -17.22
N THR A 47 15.43 -1.85 -17.26
CA THR A 47 14.79 -2.28 -18.50
C THR A 47 14.18 -1.10 -19.26
N ARG A 48 13.97 -1.25 -20.57
CA ARG A 48 13.24 -0.29 -21.40
C ARG A 48 11.85 0.00 -20.85
N GLU A 49 11.15 -1.04 -20.40
CA GLU A 49 9.79 -0.91 -19.85
C GLU A 49 9.80 -0.05 -18.58
N GLU A 50 10.75 -0.31 -17.68
CA GLU A 50 10.90 0.49 -16.47
C GLU A 50 11.21 1.96 -16.79
N PHE A 51 12.14 2.21 -17.71
CA PHE A 51 12.49 3.56 -18.14
C PHE A 51 11.27 4.28 -18.74
N GLN A 52 10.53 3.61 -19.63
CA GLN A 52 9.31 4.16 -20.23
C GLN A 52 8.23 4.47 -19.20
N ARG A 53 8.03 3.58 -18.21
CA ARG A 53 7.08 3.81 -17.12
C ARG A 53 7.46 5.03 -16.28
N ARG A 54 8.72 5.11 -15.83
CA ARG A 54 9.22 6.25 -15.03
C ARG A 54 9.18 7.55 -15.82
N LEU A 55 9.48 7.51 -17.11
CA LEU A 55 9.41 8.69 -17.99
C LEU A 55 7.96 9.16 -18.19
N ALA A 56 7.02 8.23 -18.36
CA ALA A 56 5.61 8.57 -18.46
C ALA A 56 5.06 9.19 -17.16
N GLU A 57 5.54 8.73 -15.99
CA GLU A 57 5.23 9.34 -14.69
C GLU A 57 5.74 10.78 -14.58
N GLU A 58 7.00 11.02 -14.98
CA GLU A 58 7.61 12.37 -14.99
C GLU A 58 6.85 13.33 -15.92
N LEU A 59 6.46 12.86 -17.10
CA LEU A 59 5.78 13.68 -18.12
C LEU A 59 4.35 14.09 -17.76
N ARG A 60 3.70 13.45 -16.78
CA ARG A 60 2.35 13.87 -16.32
C ARG A 60 2.31 15.33 -15.87
N TYR A 61 3.46 15.89 -15.46
CA TYR A 61 3.58 17.27 -15.00
C TYR A 61 3.87 18.27 -16.13
N TYR A 62 4.29 17.82 -17.31
CA TYR A 62 4.78 18.67 -18.40
C TYR A 62 3.77 18.90 -19.55
N GLY A 63 2.59 18.27 -19.51
CA GLY A 63 1.54 18.44 -20.50
C GLY A 63 1.97 17.99 -21.91
N ASP A 64 1.60 18.74 -22.94
CA ASP A 64 1.83 18.40 -24.36
C ASP A 64 3.24 18.77 -24.89
N MET A 65 4.25 18.81 -24.01
CA MET A 65 5.63 19.09 -24.44
C MET A 65 6.17 17.95 -25.31
N GLU A 66 6.78 18.29 -26.45
CA GLU A 66 7.43 17.31 -27.31
C GLU A 66 8.69 16.75 -26.64
N LEU A 67 8.72 15.42 -26.48
CA LEU A 67 9.82 14.73 -25.82
C LEU A 67 10.99 14.53 -26.80
N THR A 68 12.05 15.31 -26.61
CA THR A 68 13.28 15.19 -27.41
C THR A 68 14.20 14.06 -26.91
N GLU A 69 15.12 13.60 -27.76
CA GLU A 69 16.14 12.63 -27.36
C GLU A 69 17.07 13.17 -26.27
N GLU A 70 17.38 14.47 -26.29
CA GLU A 70 18.20 15.10 -25.25
C GLU A 70 17.50 15.04 -23.88
N MET A 71 16.19 15.31 -23.82
CA MET A 71 15.42 15.19 -22.60
C MET A 71 15.40 13.75 -22.06
N LYS A 72 15.25 12.75 -22.95
CA LYS A 72 15.33 11.33 -22.56
C LYS A 72 16.70 10.99 -21.96
N GLN A 73 17.79 11.49 -22.57
CA GLN A 73 19.15 11.27 -22.07
C GLN A 73 19.37 11.94 -20.70
N GLN A 74 18.90 13.18 -20.52
CA GLN A 74 18.97 13.89 -19.25
C GLN A 74 18.19 13.16 -18.15
N PHE A 75 16.99 12.68 -18.46
CA PHE A 75 16.19 11.90 -17.52
C PHE A 75 16.87 10.57 -17.16
N LEU A 76 17.47 9.87 -18.14
CA LEU A 76 18.24 8.66 -17.86
C LEU A 76 19.43 8.94 -16.94
N ASP A 77 20.20 10.01 -17.18
CA ASP A 77 21.31 10.42 -16.30
C ASP A 77 20.82 10.72 -14.87
N GLN A 78 19.68 11.39 -14.73
CA GLN A 78 19.05 11.63 -13.43
C GLN A 78 18.72 10.32 -12.70
N LEU A 79 18.15 9.33 -13.41
CA LEU A 79 17.84 8.03 -12.82
C LEU A 79 19.11 7.27 -12.40
N VAL A 80 20.17 7.31 -13.22
CA VAL A 80 21.48 6.71 -12.88
C VAL A 80 22.06 7.36 -11.62
N ARG A 81 22.02 8.69 -11.52
CA ARG A 81 22.49 9.41 -10.31
C ARG A 81 21.68 9.03 -9.07
N LYS A 82 20.35 8.97 -9.19
CA LYS A 82 19.46 8.56 -8.10
C LYS A 82 19.82 7.15 -7.61
N GLU A 83 20.04 6.22 -8.53
CA GLU A 83 20.41 4.84 -8.21
C GLU A 83 21.75 4.76 -7.48
N LEU A 84 22.78 5.46 -7.96
CA LEU A 84 24.09 5.51 -7.29
C LEU A 84 23.98 6.03 -5.85
N LEU A 85 23.16 7.05 -5.61
CA LEU A 85 22.92 7.58 -4.27
C LEU A 85 22.18 6.59 -3.37
N ILE A 86 21.20 5.86 -3.89
CA ILE A 86 20.48 4.81 -3.16
C ILE A 86 21.44 3.69 -2.76
N GLN A 87 22.25 3.19 -3.69
CA GLN A 87 23.24 2.16 -3.40
C GLN A 87 24.24 2.63 -2.33
N GLN A 88 24.70 3.87 -2.42
CA GLN A 88 25.60 4.46 -1.43
C GLN A 88 24.94 4.68 -0.06
N ALA A 89 23.63 4.93 -0.01
CA ALA A 89 22.86 5.02 1.22
C ALA A 89 22.70 3.65 1.90
N VAL A 90 22.39 2.61 1.13
CA VAL A 90 22.28 1.22 1.63
C VAL A 90 23.63 0.68 2.10
N ALA A 91 24.70 0.98 1.37
CA ALA A 91 26.07 0.65 1.79
C ALA A 91 26.46 1.28 3.13
N GLN A 92 25.86 2.43 3.47
CA GLN A 92 26.02 3.12 4.75
C GLN A 92 24.97 2.73 5.80
N HIS A 93 24.15 1.71 5.52
CA HIS A 93 23.10 1.22 6.40
C HIS A 93 22.09 2.30 6.83
N LEU A 94 21.84 3.30 5.97
CA LEU A 94 20.85 4.35 6.25
C LEU A 94 19.44 3.76 6.35
N ASP A 95 19.16 2.72 5.56
CA ASP A 95 17.95 1.91 5.53
C ASP A 95 17.67 1.13 6.82
N ARG A 96 18.67 0.97 7.70
CA ARG A 96 18.57 0.23 8.97
C ARG A 96 18.49 1.14 10.18
N ARG A 97 18.60 2.46 9.99
CA ARG A 97 18.48 3.41 11.09
C ARG A 97 17.05 3.41 11.60
N GLU A 98 16.90 3.41 12.91
CA GLU A 98 15.61 3.39 13.58
C GLU A 98 14.68 4.53 13.14
N GLU A 99 15.23 5.72 12.84
CA GLU A 99 14.47 6.83 12.25
C GLU A 99 13.88 6.49 10.88
N PHE A 100 14.68 5.88 9.99
CA PHE A 100 14.23 5.48 8.66
C PHE A 100 13.17 4.39 8.75
N VAL A 101 13.44 3.33 9.54
CA VAL A 101 12.51 2.20 9.73
C VAL A 101 11.16 2.71 10.24
N ARG A 102 11.16 3.55 11.29
CA ARG A 102 9.92 4.15 11.80
C ARG A 102 9.20 5.04 10.79
N ALA A 103 9.93 5.76 9.94
CA ALA A 103 9.31 6.56 8.89
C ALA A 103 8.58 5.67 7.88
N ILE A 104 9.18 4.53 7.50
CA ILE A 104 8.55 3.54 6.62
C ILE A 104 7.37 2.85 7.30
N GLU A 105 7.49 2.45 8.57
CA GLU A 105 6.39 1.85 9.35
C GLU A 105 5.18 2.77 9.42
N ARG A 106 5.38 4.05 9.77
CA ARG A 106 4.28 5.04 9.80
C ARG A 106 3.63 5.25 8.44
N TYR A 107 4.44 5.30 7.38
CA TYR A 107 3.93 5.42 6.02
C TYR A 107 3.08 4.20 5.66
N TRP A 108 3.58 2.99 5.93
CA TRP A 108 2.89 1.73 5.69
C TRP A 108 1.57 1.64 6.48
N GLU A 109 1.58 1.95 7.79
CA GLU A 109 0.39 1.97 8.64
C GLU A 109 -0.67 2.93 8.09
N THR A 110 -0.27 4.16 7.77
CA THR A 110 -1.19 5.19 7.27
C THR A 110 -1.79 4.79 5.92
N THR A 111 -0.98 4.26 5.00
CA THR A 111 -1.45 3.81 3.69
C THR A 111 -2.42 2.65 3.82
N LEU A 112 -2.12 1.63 4.63
CA LEU A 112 -3.02 0.49 4.81
C LEU A 112 -4.35 0.89 5.43
N ILE A 113 -4.34 1.73 6.47
CA ILE A 113 -5.56 2.20 7.11
C ILE A 113 -6.40 2.97 6.10
N ARG A 114 -5.81 3.94 5.38
CA ARG A 114 -6.51 4.71 4.35
C ARG A 114 -7.11 3.80 3.27
N ASP A 115 -6.31 2.93 2.68
CA ASP A 115 -6.75 2.07 1.58
C ASP A 115 -7.88 1.13 2.04
N MET A 116 -7.82 0.62 3.28
CA MET A 116 -8.89 -0.20 3.86
C MET A 116 -10.17 0.62 4.09
N LEU A 117 -10.07 1.85 4.59
CA LEU A 117 -11.22 2.74 4.77
C LEU A 117 -11.84 3.13 3.42
N ASP A 118 -11.03 3.34 2.38
CA ASP A 118 -11.51 3.65 1.03
C ASP A 118 -12.30 2.47 0.44
N ILE A 119 -11.75 1.24 0.54
CA ILE A 119 -12.44 0.02 0.12
C ILE A 119 -13.77 -0.12 0.85
N LYS A 120 -13.76 0.01 2.18
CA LYS A 120 -14.98 -0.15 2.97
C LYS A 120 -16.00 0.94 2.71
N GLY A 121 -15.55 2.18 2.55
CA GLY A 121 -16.38 3.32 2.21
C GLY A 121 -17.08 3.13 0.87
N ALA A 122 -16.40 2.58 -0.13
CA ALA A 122 -17.00 2.24 -1.42
C ALA A 122 -18.09 1.16 -1.28
N GLU A 123 -17.85 0.09 -0.51
CA GLU A 123 -18.87 -0.95 -0.24
C GLU A 123 -20.12 -0.37 0.45
N ILE A 124 -19.92 0.52 1.43
CA ILE A 124 -21.02 1.18 2.14
C ILE A 124 -21.78 2.12 1.19
N ALA A 125 -21.08 2.89 0.36
CA ALA A 125 -21.69 3.79 -0.62
C ALA A 125 -22.61 3.05 -1.59
N GLU A 126 -22.22 1.87 -2.07
CA GLU A 126 -23.05 1.05 -2.99
C GLU A 126 -24.39 0.64 -2.40
N THR A 127 -24.49 0.55 -1.07
CA THR A 127 -25.70 0.12 -0.35
C THR A 127 -26.43 1.25 0.35
N THR A 128 -25.85 2.46 0.37
CA THR A 128 -26.43 3.62 1.05
C THR A 128 -27.52 4.24 0.18
N LEU A 129 -28.75 4.23 0.70
CA LEU A 129 -29.91 4.84 0.07
C LEU A 129 -30.51 5.88 1.00
N VAL A 130 -30.80 7.07 0.47
CA VAL A 130 -31.61 8.10 1.12
C VAL A 130 -32.94 8.22 0.39
N THR A 131 -34.02 8.04 1.13
CA THR A 131 -35.39 8.09 0.62
C THR A 131 -35.94 9.52 0.69
N ARG A 132 -36.98 9.80 -0.09
CA ARG A 132 -37.65 11.11 -0.06
C ARG A 132 -38.23 11.41 1.32
N GLU A 133 -38.83 10.40 1.94
CA GLU A 133 -39.42 10.48 3.27
C GLU A 133 -38.38 10.88 4.33
N GLU A 134 -37.12 10.46 4.18
CA GLU A 134 -36.04 10.85 5.09
C GLU A 134 -35.63 12.32 4.91
N VAL A 135 -35.61 12.81 3.66
CA VAL A 135 -35.34 14.22 3.35
C VAL A 135 -36.46 15.11 3.88
N GLU A 136 -37.72 14.74 3.62
CA GLU A 136 -38.90 15.46 4.12
C GLU A 136 -38.90 15.54 5.65
N ARG A 137 -38.67 14.40 6.33
CA ARG A 137 -38.55 14.37 7.79
C ARG A 137 -37.44 15.28 8.31
N ARG A 138 -36.26 15.26 7.68
CA ARG A 138 -35.14 16.13 8.09
C ARG A 138 -35.49 17.60 7.91
N TYR A 139 -36.16 17.96 6.82
CA TYR A 139 -36.64 19.31 6.59
C TYR A 139 -37.69 19.74 7.64
N GLU A 140 -38.62 18.87 8.01
CA GLU A 140 -39.60 19.13 9.08
C GLU A 140 -38.90 19.39 10.43
N GLU A 141 -37.85 18.62 10.77
CA GLU A 141 -37.03 18.85 11.97
C GLU A 141 -36.33 20.22 11.92
N MET A 142 -35.78 20.60 10.77
CA MET A 142 -35.16 21.91 10.57
C MET A 142 -36.18 23.06 10.70
N LEU A 143 -37.38 22.89 10.15
CA LEU A 143 -38.48 23.86 10.25
C LEU A 143 -39.00 23.99 11.69
N ALA A 144 -39.08 22.88 12.42
CA ALA A 144 -39.45 22.89 13.84
C ALA A 144 -38.41 23.65 14.70
N ALA A 145 -37.13 23.55 14.35
CA ALA A 145 -36.05 24.29 15.00
C ALA A 145 -35.98 25.77 14.57
N ASN A 146 -36.38 26.07 13.32
CA ASN A 146 -36.41 27.42 12.75
C ASN A 146 -37.68 27.66 11.91
N PRO A 147 -38.77 28.20 12.50
CA PRO A 147 -40.03 28.42 11.78
C PRO A 147 -39.95 29.39 10.59
N ASP A 148 -38.91 30.23 10.52
CA ASP A 148 -38.71 31.22 9.46
C ASP A 148 -37.92 30.66 8.26
N LEU A 149 -37.63 29.35 8.23
CA LEU A 149 -36.82 28.68 7.20
C LEU A 149 -37.44 28.77 5.79
N GLY A 150 -38.76 29.00 5.68
CA GLY A 150 -39.48 29.04 4.41
C GLY A 150 -39.65 27.66 3.79
N GLU A 151 -40.17 27.59 2.56
CA GLU A 151 -40.41 26.34 1.82
C GLU A 151 -39.11 25.62 1.42
N MET A 152 -39.17 24.31 1.22
CA MET A 152 -38.01 23.53 0.78
C MET A 152 -37.65 23.84 -0.67
N THR A 153 -36.51 24.50 -0.86
CA THR A 153 -35.92 24.72 -2.19
C THR A 153 -35.19 23.47 -2.68
N ASP A 154 -34.97 23.38 -3.99
CA ASP A 154 -34.19 22.28 -4.59
C ASP A 154 -32.76 22.22 -4.02
N GLU A 155 -32.11 23.37 -3.83
CA GLU A 155 -30.77 23.45 -3.21
C GLU A 155 -30.77 22.91 -1.76
N MET A 156 -31.81 23.20 -0.99
CA MET A 156 -31.93 22.70 0.37
C MET A 156 -32.25 21.21 0.40
N HIS A 157 -33.10 20.73 -0.52
CA HIS A 157 -33.34 19.31 -0.71
C HIS A 157 -32.02 18.56 -0.98
N ASP A 158 -31.23 19.01 -1.95
CA ASP A 158 -29.97 18.38 -2.33
C ASP A 158 -28.95 18.41 -1.18
N HIS A 159 -28.88 19.53 -0.46
CA HIS A 159 -28.02 19.64 0.71
C HIS A 159 -28.44 18.69 1.84
N ILE A 160 -29.74 18.60 2.13
CA ILE A 160 -30.28 17.66 3.13
C ILE A 160 -29.98 16.22 2.71
N GLN A 161 -30.23 15.88 1.45
CA GLN A 161 -29.95 14.55 0.92
C GLN A 161 -28.47 14.20 1.06
N GLN A 162 -27.56 15.08 0.65
CA GLN A 162 -26.13 14.84 0.77
C GLN A 162 -25.70 14.68 2.24
N THR A 163 -26.21 15.52 3.13
CA THR A 163 -25.92 15.42 4.57
C THR A 163 -26.39 14.08 5.14
N LEU A 164 -27.57 13.61 4.74
CA LEU A 164 -28.09 12.30 5.15
C LEU A 164 -27.24 11.14 4.60
N ILE A 165 -26.71 11.26 3.38
CA ILE A 165 -25.78 10.27 2.83
C ILE A 165 -24.51 10.24 3.68
N ASP A 166 -23.90 11.39 3.93
CA ASP A 166 -22.65 11.50 4.70
C ASP A 166 -22.83 10.94 6.13
N GLU A 167 -23.91 11.32 6.82
CA GLU A 167 -24.26 10.79 8.15
C GLU A 167 -24.43 9.27 8.16
N LYS A 168 -25.14 8.71 7.17
CA LYS A 168 -25.34 7.26 7.04
C LYS A 168 -24.03 6.53 6.76
N MET A 169 -23.20 7.07 5.87
CA MET A 169 -21.91 6.49 5.53
C MET A 169 -20.97 6.50 6.74
N THR A 170 -20.87 7.62 7.47
CA THR A 170 -20.09 7.71 8.71
C THR A 170 -20.61 6.73 9.76
N GLY A 171 -21.92 6.69 10.00
CA GLY A 171 -22.49 5.78 11.00
C GLY A 171 -22.28 4.30 10.65
N ALA A 172 -22.39 3.93 9.37
CA ALA A 172 -22.11 2.56 8.92
C ALA A 172 -20.62 2.19 9.08
N LEU A 173 -19.71 3.13 8.82
CA LEU A 173 -18.27 2.93 9.00
C LEU A 173 -17.91 2.76 10.48
N GLU A 174 -18.45 3.62 11.36
CA GLU A 174 -18.28 3.51 12.81
C GLU A 174 -18.82 2.18 13.35
N ALA A 175 -20.01 1.77 12.90
CA ALA A 175 -20.58 0.48 13.28
C ALA A 175 -19.69 -0.70 12.86
N TRP A 176 -19.11 -0.64 11.67
CA TRP A 176 -18.17 -1.65 11.20
C TRP A 176 -16.88 -1.67 12.03
N ILE A 177 -16.33 -0.52 12.43
CA ILE A 177 -15.16 -0.45 13.30
C ILE A 177 -15.47 -1.06 14.68
N GLU A 178 -16.64 -0.77 15.26
CA GLU A 178 -17.06 -1.38 16.53
C GLU A 178 -17.30 -2.89 16.39
N GLU A 179 -17.78 -3.37 15.23
CA GLU A 179 -17.85 -4.81 14.93
C GLU A 179 -16.46 -5.45 14.93
N LEU A 180 -15.48 -4.86 14.24
CA LEU A 180 -14.09 -5.32 14.24
C LEU A 180 -13.54 -5.39 15.67
N LYS A 181 -13.75 -4.34 16.45
CA LYS A 181 -13.32 -4.28 17.85
C LYS A 181 -13.99 -5.34 18.72
N SER A 182 -15.29 -5.61 18.51
CA SER A 182 -16.04 -6.61 19.28
C SER A 182 -15.61 -8.05 18.98
N SER A 183 -15.06 -8.30 17.79
CA SER A 183 -14.58 -9.62 17.35
C SER A 183 -13.10 -9.85 17.65
N ALA A 184 -12.37 -8.80 18.04
CA ALA A 184 -10.96 -8.86 18.36
C ALA A 184 -10.71 -9.26 19.82
N ASP A 185 -9.59 -9.94 20.05
CA ASP A 185 -9.06 -10.18 21.40
C ASP A 185 -8.28 -8.92 21.84
N ILE A 186 -8.89 -8.12 22.72
CA ILE A 186 -8.34 -6.83 23.15
C ILE A 186 -8.15 -6.84 24.66
N GLU A 187 -6.88 -6.80 25.08
CA GLU A 187 -6.48 -6.59 26.48
C GLU A 187 -5.95 -5.17 26.64
N ILE A 188 -6.51 -4.42 27.61
CA ILE A 188 -6.08 -3.04 27.91
C ILE A 188 -5.57 -3.00 29.35
N ASP A 189 -4.30 -2.64 29.53
CA ASP A 189 -3.74 -2.34 30.85
C ASP A 189 -4.16 -0.93 31.29
N GLU A 190 -5.20 -0.83 32.11
CA GLU A 190 -5.72 0.45 32.60
C GLU A 190 -4.72 1.23 33.47
N ALA A 191 -3.68 0.57 34.01
CA ALA A 191 -2.64 1.26 34.80
C ALA A 191 -1.89 2.31 33.97
N VAL A 192 -1.86 2.15 32.65
CA VAL A 192 -1.22 3.09 31.72
C VAL A 192 -1.80 4.51 31.83
N PHE A 193 -3.10 4.64 32.16
CA PHE A 193 -3.76 5.94 32.25
C PHE A 193 -3.48 6.70 33.54
N ALA A 194 -3.07 6.01 34.62
CA ALA A 194 -2.74 6.63 35.90
C ALA A 194 -1.30 7.21 35.94
N SER A 195 -0.47 6.88 34.94
CA SER A 195 0.94 7.27 34.85
C SER A 195 1.22 8.54 34.03
N PHE A 196 0.17 9.24 33.57
CA PHE A 196 0.23 10.52 32.88
C PHE A 196 -0.46 11.62 33.70
#